data_AF-A0A975IS16-F1
#
_entry.id   AF-A0A975IS16-F1
#
_cell.length_a   1.000
_cell.length_b   1.000
_cell.length_c   1.000
_cell.angle_alpha   90.00
_cell.angle_beta   90.00
_cell.angle_gamma   90.00
#
_symmetry.space_group_name_H-M   'P 1'
#
loop_
_entity.id
_entity.type
_entity.pdbx_description
1 polymer ?
#
loop_
_entity_poly.entity_id
_entity_poly.type
_entity_poly.pdbx_seq_one_letter_code
_entity_poly.pdbx_strand_id
1 'polypeptide(L)'
;MKFLKLSIAFFIVCQTMLAQQEINTSFKDEMNDIFQNLDKDKVPHGILLDFGMEFTNVKAFNGSLTDSTFINKIRLKEIYKTLLTSRVKNVSDGFVLPDDFDRNWHNARNKNEIVLSGLYFKYARLSDEAYPDKIIIEDEKLYDKYVEGVWQDPYEENKTFAITTPSLHYKNLAVNVKLPESLFYSNVVAEVERIEIDMDDGQGYRNMPFNQRISTTYEEEGNKIWKYKIKLSDGSILQSHSKIKISEGVNSSPLYDRQTATRSSSSFNCNGNGRYHFELTASEAYLGQNANVKVTLDDANNDCEIRKPLIVAEGFDVGTLLNPENQFGANDINIFSGSILQSNSELNELILGNEQEYDIIYVDWENGVDYLQRNALALQEVIEWVNTNKVGGEQNIILGQSMGGVIARYALTDMENDNNNHDTKLFISHDAPQQGANVPLSFQYMYRHLTNQYITASQTLFGGSVLVPLLEDEFSVSTYLSILDTPASRQLLKVWSDLGYNMNNTIHNNFFLFSSLGHPNQKSNRFAIFFCSSLLM
;
A
#
# COMPACT_ATOMS: atom_id res chain seq x y z
N MET A 1 -11.13 -0.82 -62.94
CA MET A 1 -12.37 -1.11 -62.19
C MET A 1 -12.10 -2.33 -61.30
N LYS A 2 -12.08 -2.10 -59.96
CA LYS A 2 -12.11 -3.06 -58.83
C LYS A 2 -10.97 -4.08 -58.72
N PHE A 3 -9.97 -3.85 -57.86
CA PHE A 3 -9.92 -4.15 -56.40
C PHE A 3 -10.07 -5.64 -56.05
N LEU A 4 -8.98 -6.29 -55.64
CA LEU A 4 -9.00 -7.15 -54.46
C LEU A 4 -7.61 -7.17 -53.79
N LYS A 5 -7.60 -6.77 -52.52
CA LYS A 5 -6.46 -6.60 -51.63
C LYS A 5 -5.94 -7.97 -51.19
N LEU A 6 -4.62 -8.18 -51.23
CA LEU A 6 -3.95 -9.19 -50.41
C LEU A 6 -3.12 -8.43 -49.36
N SER A 7 -3.72 -8.25 -48.19
CA SER A 7 -3.05 -7.92 -46.93
C SER A 7 -3.05 -9.17 -46.07
N ILE A 8 -2.22 -9.19 -45.01
CA ILE A 8 -2.02 -10.25 -43.98
C ILE A 8 -0.79 -11.11 -44.29
N ALA A 9 0.24 -11.24 -43.46
CA ALA A 9 0.58 -10.61 -42.19
C ALA A 9 2.10 -10.71 -42.02
N PHE A 10 2.76 -9.59 -41.76
CA PHE A 10 4.12 -9.58 -41.24
C PHE A 10 3.99 -9.74 -39.73
N PHE A 11 4.24 -10.94 -39.22
CA PHE A 11 4.36 -11.18 -37.78
C PHE A 11 5.65 -10.49 -37.32
N ILE A 12 5.54 -9.23 -36.90
CA ILE A 12 6.56 -8.60 -36.06
C ILE A 12 6.39 -9.26 -34.69
N VAL A 13 7.18 -10.32 -34.45
CA VAL A 13 7.47 -10.76 -33.10
C VAL A 13 8.30 -9.65 -32.49
N CYS A 14 7.63 -8.69 -31.86
CA CYS A 14 8.26 -7.82 -30.89
C CYS A 14 8.70 -8.74 -29.76
N GLN A 15 9.98 -9.11 -29.72
CA GLN A 15 10.57 -9.69 -28.52
C GLN A 15 10.61 -8.60 -27.47
N THR A 16 9.48 -8.34 -26.83
CA THR A 16 9.49 -7.78 -25.48
C THR A 16 10.08 -8.86 -24.61
N MET A 17 11.35 -8.70 -24.22
CA MET A 17 11.90 -9.43 -23.07
C MET A 17 11.16 -8.96 -21.82
N LEU A 18 9.95 -9.47 -21.64
CA LEU A 18 9.35 -9.54 -20.32
C LEU A 18 10.25 -10.47 -19.50
N ALA A 19 10.50 -10.13 -18.24
CA ALA A 19 11.08 -11.07 -17.31
C ALA A 19 10.32 -12.39 -17.43
N GLN A 20 11.03 -13.47 -17.75
CA GLN A 20 10.40 -14.77 -17.81
C GLN A 20 9.94 -15.11 -16.40
N GLN A 21 8.63 -15.24 -16.19
CA GLN A 21 8.12 -15.76 -14.92
C GLN A 21 8.73 -17.14 -14.68
N GLU A 22 9.29 -17.35 -13.50
CA GLU A 22 9.81 -18.66 -13.10
C GLU A 22 8.64 -19.49 -12.61
N ILE A 23 8.09 -20.30 -13.53
CA ILE A 23 6.90 -21.11 -13.27
C ILE A 23 7.33 -22.53 -12.94
N ASN A 24 7.14 -22.94 -11.69
CA ASN A 24 7.37 -24.31 -11.25
C ASN A 24 6.08 -25.15 -11.38
N THR A 25 6.16 -26.29 -12.07
CA THR A 25 5.07 -27.26 -12.21
C THR A 25 5.25 -28.54 -11.39
N SER A 26 6.42 -28.76 -10.76
CA SER A 26 6.77 -30.02 -10.11
C SER A 26 5.75 -30.42 -9.05
N PHE A 27 5.35 -29.47 -8.20
CA PHE A 27 4.33 -29.70 -7.18
C PHE A 27 3.00 -30.14 -7.80
N LYS A 28 2.54 -29.44 -8.84
CA LYS A 28 1.30 -29.79 -9.54
C LYS A 28 1.39 -31.19 -10.14
N ASP A 29 2.49 -31.52 -10.80
CA ASP A 29 2.66 -32.78 -11.52
C ASP A 29 2.70 -33.96 -10.53
N GLU A 30 3.40 -33.80 -9.41
CA GLU A 30 3.47 -34.78 -8.31
C GLU A 30 2.11 -34.99 -7.66
N MET A 31 1.42 -33.91 -7.23
CA MET A 31 0.11 -34.04 -6.60
C MET A 31 -0.94 -34.64 -7.55
N ASN A 32 -0.85 -34.33 -8.86
CA ASN A 32 -1.72 -34.96 -9.84
C ASN A 32 -1.46 -36.46 -9.99
N ASP A 33 -0.20 -36.93 -9.92
CA ASP A 33 0.13 -38.35 -9.97
C ASP A 33 -0.33 -39.09 -8.71
N ILE A 34 -0.05 -38.54 -7.52
CA ILE A 34 -0.44 -39.12 -6.22
C ILE A 34 -1.97 -39.30 -6.13
N PHE A 35 -2.75 -38.28 -6.52
CA PHE A 35 -4.21 -38.26 -6.39
C PHE A 35 -4.95 -38.72 -7.67
N GLN A 36 -4.26 -39.31 -8.65
CA GLN A 36 -4.85 -39.58 -9.97
C GLN A 36 -5.99 -40.61 -9.94
N ASN A 37 -5.97 -41.56 -9.00
CA ASN A 37 -6.92 -42.68 -8.97
C ASN A 37 -8.12 -42.46 -8.02
N LEU A 38 -8.18 -41.30 -7.35
CA LEU A 38 -9.34 -40.92 -6.57
C LEU A 38 -10.45 -40.37 -7.48
N ASP A 39 -11.70 -40.72 -7.19
CA ASP A 39 -12.85 -40.08 -7.83
C ASP A 39 -13.03 -38.66 -7.28
N LYS A 40 -12.51 -37.67 -8.03
CA LYS A 40 -12.53 -36.25 -7.68
C LYS A 40 -13.93 -35.65 -7.67
N ASP A 41 -14.93 -36.30 -8.28
CA ASP A 41 -16.31 -35.83 -8.23
C ASP A 41 -16.94 -36.02 -6.85
N LYS A 42 -16.45 -37.00 -6.08
CA LYS A 42 -16.88 -37.27 -4.70
C LYS A 42 -16.30 -36.32 -3.67
N VAL A 43 -15.31 -35.50 -4.04
CA VAL A 43 -14.70 -34.52 -3.11
C VAL A 43 -15.70 -33.40 -2.83
N PRO A 44 -16.14 -33.21 -1.56
CA PRO A 44 -17.02 -32.13 -1.17
C PRO A 44 -16.48 -30.76 -1.64
N HIS A 45 -17.36 -29.95 -2.21
CA HIS A 45 -17.04 -28.62 -2.77
C HIS A 45 -15.97 -28.58 -3.87
N GLY A 46 -15.40 -29.73 -4.29
CA GLY A 46 -14.30 -29.79 -5.25
C GLY A 46 -12.98 -29.21 -4.74
N ILE A 47 -12.83 -29.03 -3.43
CA ILE A 47 -11.65 -28.48 -2.76
C ILE A 47 -11.16 -29.52 -1.76
N LEU A 48 -9.96 -30.08 -1.96
CA LEU A 48 -9.32 -31.04 -1.07
C LEU A 48 -8.03 -30.46 -0.52
N LEU A 49 -7.99 -30.13 0.77
CA LEU A 49 -6.85 -29.44 1.38
C LEU A 49 -5.53 -30.21 1.22
N ASP A 50 -5.57 -31.54 1.34
CA ASP A 50 -4.41 -32.42 1.21
C ASP A 50 -3.82 -32.48 -0.21
N PHE A 51 -4.56 -31.97 -1.20
CA PHE A 51 -4.12 -31.89 -2.60
C PHE A 51 -3.38 -30.58 -2.93
N GLY A 52 -3.69 -29.50 -2.23
CA GLY A 52 -3.16 -28.17 -2.51
C GLY A 52 -1.81 -27.89 -1.85
N MET A 53 -1.16 -26.81 -2.29
CA MET A 53 0.03 -26.31 -1.60
C MET A 53 -0.39 -25.55 -0.36
N GLU A 54 0.11 -25.95 0.80
CA GLU A 54 -0.17 -25.27 2.07
C GLU A 54 0.73 -24.03 2.22
N PHE A 55 0.16 -22.84 1.98
CA PHE A 55 0.83 -21.56 2.30
C PHE A 55 0.61 -21.16 3.76
N THR A 56 -0.46 -21.67 4.37
CA THR A 56 -0.77 -21.49 5.79
C THR A 56 -1.69 -22.60 6.29
N ASN A 57 -1.71 -22.83 7.60
CA ASN A 57 -2.59 -23.81 8.23
C ASN A 57 -4.05 -23.34 8.21
N VAL A 58 -4.76 -23.58 7.11
CA VAL A 58 -6.16 -23.17 6.92
C VAL A 58 -7.09 -23.73 8.01
N LYS A 59 -6.78 -24.91 8.56
CA LYS A 59 -7.57 -25.57 9.61
C LYS A 59 -7.60 -24.77 10.92
N ALA A 60 -6.60 -23.94 11.18
CA ALA A 60 -6.58 -23.07 12.36
C ALA A 60 -7.71 -22.03 12.32
N PHE A 61 -8.14 -21.61 11.13
CA PHE A 61 -9.10 -20.52 10.92
C PHE A 61 -10.55 -21.04 10.79
N ASN A 62 -10.93 -21.99 11.63
CA ASN A 62 -12.20 -22.74 11.53
C ASN A 62 -13.43 -22.02 12.11
N GLY A 63 -13.30 -20.75 12.50
CA GLY A 63 -14.33 -19.98 13.18
C GLY A 63 -14.19 -19.90 14.70
N SER A 64 -13.12 -20.45 15.28
CA SER A 64 -12.78 -20.30 16.71
C SER A 64 -11.58 -19.37 16.89
N LEU A 65 -11.64 -18.46 17.86
CA LEU A 65 -10.55 -17.54 18.15
C LEU A 65 -9.48 -18.19 19.05
N THR A 66 -8.21 -18.04 18.67
CA THR A 66 -7.03 -18.41 19.45
C THR A 66 -5.95 -17.33 19.30
N ASP A 67 -4.88 -17.40 20.09
CA ASP A 67 -3.75 -16.47 19.95
C ASP A 67 -3.02 -16.61 18.60
N SER A 68 -3.23 -17.72 17.88
CA SER A 68 -2.60 -18.01 16.58
C SER A 68 -3.48 -17.69 15.37
N THR A 69 -4.71 -17.21 15.56
CA THR A 69 -5.68 -16.99 14.46
C THR A 69 -5.80 -15.55 14.00
N PHE A 70 -4.88 -14.66 14.41
CA PHE A 70 -4.88 -13.27 13.96
C PHE A 70 -4.66 -13.17 12.45
N ILE A 71 -5.56 -12.47 11.77
CA ILE A 71 -5.52 -12.27 10.33
C ILE A 71 -4.96 -10.89 10.01
N ASN A 72 -3.99 -10.83 9.10
CA ASN A 72 -3.61 -9.64 8.36
C ASN A 72 -3.81 -9.90 6.85
N LYS A 73 -3.55 -8.88 6.03
CA LYS A 73 -3.66 -8.97 4.56
C LYS A 73 -2.92 -10.19 3.99
N ILE A 74 -1.67 -10.43 4.41
CA ILE A 74 -0.85 -11.57 3.97
C ILE A 74 -1.52 -12.90 4.32
N ARG A 75 -1.91 -13.08 5.58
CA ARG A 75 -2.52 -14.32 6.04
C ARG A 75 -3.83 -14.62 5.31
N LEU A 76 -4.66 -13.60 5.04
CA LEU A 76 -5.89 -13.77 4.26
C LEU A 76 -5.59 -14.29 2.85
N LYS A 77 -4.56 -13.75 2.19
CA LYS A 77 -4.12 -14.23 0.87
C LYS A 77 -3.55 -15.64 0.91
N GLU A 78 -2.76 -15.99 1.92
CA GLU A 78 -2.22 -17.35 2.06
C GLU A 78 -3.34 -18.39 2.26
N ILE A 79 -4.37 -18.05 3.06
CA ILE A 79 -5.57 -18.89 3.19
C ILE A 79 -6.22 -19.06 1.80
N TYR A 80 -6.43 -17.96 1.10
CA TYR A 80 -7.03 -17.95 -0.23
C TYR A 80 -6.23 -18.80 -1.24
N LYS A 81 -4.91 -18.63 -1.32
CA LYS A 81 -4.00 -19.38 -2.19
C LYS A 81 -3.99 -20.88 -1.87
N THR A 82 -4.00 -21.22 -0.58
CA THR A 82 -4.07 -22.62 -0.13
C THR A 82 -5.37 -23.26 -0.64
N LEU A 83 -6.52 -22.60 -0.45
CA LEU A 83 -7.80 -23.07 -0.98
C LEU A 83 -7.83 -23.14 -2.52
N LEU A 84 -7.26 -22.13 -3.20
CA LEU A 84 -7.24 -22.05 -4.67
C LEU A 84 -6.43 -23.19 -5.30
N THR A 85 -5.30 -23.55 -4.69
CA THR A 85 -4.45 -24.66 -5.15
C THR A 85 -5.01 -26.03 -4.75
N SER A 86 -5.83 -26.09 -3.70
CA SER A 86 -6.52 -27.28 -3.22
C SER A 86 -7.69 -27.74 -4.12
N ARG A 87 -8.01 -27.01 -5.19
CA ARG A 87 -9.07 -27.41 -6.12
C ARG A 87 -8.66 -28.67 -6.87
N VAL A 88 -9.49 -29.71 -6.81
CA VAL A 88 -9.28 -30.99 -7.52
C VAL A 88 -10.09 -31.10 -8.81
N LYS A 89 -11.08 -30.22 -8.98
CA LYS A 89 -11.87 -30.07 -10.21
C LYS A 89 -12.08 -28.60 -10.52
N ASN A 90 -12.60 -28.31 -11.71
CA ASN A 90 -12.90 -26.94 -12.14
C ASN A 90 -14.07 -26.35 -11.32
N VAL A 91 -13.77 -25.76 -10.17
CA VAL A 91 -14.69 -24.96 -9.36
C VAL A 91 -14.26 -23.49 -9.36
N SER A 92 -15.21 -22.60 -9.66
CA SER A 92 -14.96 -21.15 -9.75
C SER A 92 -15.64 -20.34 -8.65
N ASP A 93 -16.63 -20.90 -7.95
CA ASP A 93 -17.39 -20.17 -6.94
C ASP A 93 -16.47 -19.68 -5.82
N GLY A 94 -16.54 -18.38 -5.54
CA GLY A 94 -15.68 -17.71 -4.57
C GLY A 94 -14.24 -17.45 -5.03
N PHE A 95 -13.82 -17.93 -6.21
CA PHE A 95 -12.44 -17.76 -6.70
C PHE A 95 -12.33 -16.74 -7.84
N VAL A 96 -11.29 -15.92 -7.75
CA VAL A 96 -10.74 -15.03 -8.78
C VAL A 96 -9.26 -15.38 -9.04
N LEU A 97 -8.63 -14.79 -10.06
CA LEU A 97 -7.18 -14.97 -10.22
C LEU A 97 -6.43 -14.29 -9.06
N PRO A 98 -5.26 -14.78 -8.62
CA PRO A 98 -4.49 -14.15 -7.53
C PRO A 98 -4.24 -12.65 -7.75
N ASP A 99 -3.92 -12.24 -8.98
CA ASP A 99 -3.74 -10.82 -9.33
C ASP A 99 -5.04 -10.01 -9.22
N ASP A 100 -6.18 -10.65 -9.51
CA ASP A 100 -7.49 -10.02 -9.39
C ASP A 100 -7.88 -9.83 -7.91
N PHE A 101 -7.54 -10.79 -7.04
CA PHE A 101 -7.76 -10.68 -5.60
C PHE A 101 -7.13 -9.39 -5.05
N ASP A 102 -5.85 -9.16 -5.41
CA ASP A 102 -5.10 -7.98 -4.99
C ASP A 102 -5.61 -6.70 -5.63
N ARG A 103 -5.83 -6.72 -6.95
CA ARG A 103 -6.30 -5.56 -7.71
C ARG A 103 -7.68 -5.11 -7.27
N ASN A 104 -8.60 -6.04 -7.03
CA ASN A 104 -9.95 -5.73 -6.57
C ASN A 104 -9.91 -5.03 -5.22
N TRP A 105 -9.11 -5.53 -4.27
CA TRP A 105 -9.01 -4.93 -2.95
C TRP A 105 -8.33 -3.56 -3.01
N HIS A 106 -7.23 -3.42 -3.75
CA HIS A 106 -6.54 -2.14 -3.93
C HIS A 106 -7.47 -1.07 -4.53
N ASN A 107 -8.16 -1.39 -5.63
CA ASN A 107 -9.04 -0.44 -6.33
C ASN A 107 -10.26 0.00 -5.51
N ALA A 108 -10.65 -0.77 -4.50
CA ALA A 108 -11.78 -0.42 -3.66
C ALA A 108 -11.43 0.57 -2.53
N ARG A 109 -10.13 0.76 -2.22
CA ARG A 109 -9.67 1.60 -1.11
C ARG A 109 -9.80 3.08 -1.45
N ASN A 110 -10.13 3.88 -0.44
CA ASN A 110 -10.31 5.32 -0.56
C ASN A 110 -9.76 6.03 0.69
N LYS A 111 -9.52 7.34 0.60
CA LYS A 111 -9.16 8.18 1.75
C LYS A 111 -10.22 8.10 2.85
N ASN A 112 -9.79 8.04 4.11
CA ASN A 112 -10.65 8.11 5.31
C ASN A 112 -11.69 6.97 5.48
N GLU A 113 -11.53 5.86 4.75
CA GLU A 113 -12.36 4.66 4.87
C GLU A 113 -11.51 3.39 4.79
N ILE A 114 -11.62 2.53 5.80
CA ILE A 114 -10.99 1.22 5.83
C ILE A 114 -11.91 0.22 5.12
N VAL A 115 -11.45 -0.26 3.97
CA VAL A 115 -12.18 -1.23 3.16
C VAL A 115 -11.68 -2.64 3.48
N LEU A 116 -12.50 -3.42 4.18
CA LEU A 116 -12.21 -4.80 4.56
C LEU A 116 -12.28 -5.75 3.36
N SER A 117 -11.58 -6.88 3.47
CA SER A 117 -11.81 -8.06 2.65
C SER A 117 -11.92 -9.29 3.55
N GLY A 118 -12.58 -10.33 3.05
CA GLY A 118 -12.78 -11.55 3.81
C GLY A 118 -13.09 -12.75 2.92
N LEU A 119 -13.11 -13.91 3.54
CA LEU A 119 -13.51 -15.16 2.90
C LEU A 119 -14.27 -16.05 3.87
N TYR A 120 -15.16 -16.86 3.30
CA TYR A 120 -15.80 -17.98 3.97
C TYR A 120 -15.89 -19.17 3.03
N PHE A 121 -15.18 -20.25 3.31
CA PHE A 121 -15.17 -21.44 2.45
C PHE A 121 -15.49 -22.69 3.24
N LYS A 122 -16.21 -23.61 2.60
CA LYS A 122 -16.21 -25.02 2.97
C LYS A 122 -15.32 -25.82 2.02
N TYR A 123 -14.60 -26.78 2.56
CA TYR A 123 -13.63 -27.60 1.84
C TYR A 123 -13.54 -28.99 2.48
N ALA A 124 -13.01 -29.95 1.75
CA ALA A 124 -12.74 -31.29 2.25
C ALA A 124 -11.28 -31.46 2.67
N ARG A 125 -11.04 -32.41 3.57
CA ARG A 125 -9.72 -33.02 3.78
C ARG A 125 -9.87 -34.53 3.90
N LEU A 126 -8.78 -35.28 3.78
CA LEU A 126 -8.74 -36.67 4.19
C LEU A 126 -8.88 -36.73 5.72
N SER A 127 -9.83 -37.55 6.17
CA SER A 127 -10.01 -37.89 7.58
C SER A 127 -8.72 -38.48 8.15
N ASP A 128 -8.43 -38.22 9.43
CA ASP A 128 -7.29 -38.86 10.11
C ASP A 128 -7.43 -40.41 10.14
N GLU A 129 -8.65 -40.92 9.97
CA GLU A 129 -8.98 -42.35 9.85
C GLU A 129 -9.10 -42.81 8.38
N ALA A 130 -8.69 -41.98 7.41
CA ALA A 130 -8.81 -42.32 5.99
C ALA A 130 -7.96 -43.56 5.66
N TYR A 131 -6.72 -43.64 6.14
CA TYR A 131 -5.87 -44.81 5.96
C TYR A 131 -5.78 -45.63 7.27
N PRO A 132 -5.88 -46.97 7.21
CA PRO A 132 -6.08 -47.81 6.03
C PRO A 132 -7.56 -48.07 5.69
N ASP A 133 -8.49 -47.43 6.40
CA ASP A 133 -9.87 -47.90 6.46
C ASP A 133 -10.74 -47.46 5.29
N LYS A 134 -10.44 -46.32 4.67
CA LYS A 134 -11.27 -45.64 3.65
C LYS A 134 -10.52 -45.29 2.35
N ILE A 135 -9.19 -45.29 2.35
CA ILE A 135 -8.34 -45.20 1.15
C ILE A 135 -7.35 -46.36 1.09
N ILE A 136 -6.90 -46.68 -0.11
CA ILE A 136 -5.80 -47.60 -0.37
C ILE A 136 -4.60 -46.78 -0.84
N ILE A 137 -3.40 -47.11 -0.33
CA ILE A 137 -2.14 -46.51 -0.78
C ILE A 137 -1.29 -47.63 -1.39
N GLU A 138 -1.05 -47.54 -2.70
CA GLU A 138 -0.24 -48.50 -3.47
C GLU A 138 0.66 -47.72 -4.43
N ASP A 139 1.96 -48.03 -4.44
CA ASP A 139 2.97 -47.36 -5.28
C ASP A 139 2.90 -45.81 -5.19
N GLU A 140 2.81 -45.28 -3.97
CA GLU A 140 2.71 -43.84 -3.65
C GLU A 140 1.45 -43.15 -4.18
N LYS A 141 0.44 -43.91 -4.63
CA LYS A 141 -0.81 -43.41 -5.19
C LYS A 141 -2.00 -43.76 -4.31
N LEU A 142 -2.98 -42.86 -4.25
CA LEU A 142 -4.19 -43.02 -3.48
C LEU A 142 -5.33 -43.56 -4.36
N TYR A 143 -6.05 -44.56 -3.86
CA TYR A 143 -7.22 -45.15 -4.51
C TYR A 143 -8.43 -45.12 -3.56
N ASP A 144 -9.62 -44.97 -4.15
CA ASP A 144 -10.88 -45.16 -3.44
C ASP A 144 -10.98 -46.59 -2.90
N LYS A 145 -11.38 -46.75 -1.63
CA LYS A 145 -11.64 -48.06 -1.05
C LYS A 145 -13.12 -48.43 -1.12
N TYR A 146 -13.38 -49.70 -1.41
CA TYR A 146 -14.71 -50.29 -1.42
C TYR A 146 -14.74 -51.54 -0.52
N VAL A 147 -15.72 -51.63 0.37
CA VAL A 147 -15.98 -52.80 1.22
C VAL A 147 -17.31 -53.38 0.82
N GLU A 148 -17.34 -54.63 0.37
CA GLU A 148 -18.54 -55.30 -0.16
C GLU A 148 -19.23 -54.50 -1.29
N GLY A 149 -18.44 -53.78 -2.09
CA GLY A 149 -18.95 -52.93 -3.18
C GLY A 149 -19.43 -51.54 -2.75
N VAL A 150 -19.40 -51.22 -1.46
CA VAL A 150 -19.77 -49.91 -0.92
C VAL A 150 -18.54 -49.03 -0.79
N TRP A 151 -18.56 -47.85 -1.43
CA TRP A 151 -17.49 -46.85 -1.30
C TRP A 151 -17.37 -46.38 0.14
N GLN A 152 -16.15 -46.30 0.64
CA GLN A 152 -15.85 -45.82 1.99
C GLN A 152 -15.45 -44.35 1.88
N ASP A 153 -16.28 -43.44 2.41
CA ASP A 153 -16.02 -42.00 2.32
C ASP A 153 -14.81 -41.60 3.16
N PRO A 154 -13.68 -41.18 2.54
CA PRO A 154 -12.48 -40.79 3.25
C PRO A 154 -12.49 -39.31 3.65
N TYR A 155 -13.48 -38.53 3.22
CA TYR A 155 -13.44 -37.08 3.33
C TYR A 155 -14.13 -36.58 4.60
N GLU A 156 -13.52 -35.58 5.21
CA GLU A 156 -14.07 -34.77 6.29
C GLU A 156 -14.34 -33.36 5.76
N GLU A 157 -15.58 -32.88 5.88
CA GLU A 157 -15.92 -31.50 5.53
C GLU A 157 -15.49 -30.54 6.64
N ASN A 158 -14.76 -29.51 6.25
CA ASN A 158 -14.25 -28.45 7.10
C ASN A 158 -14.62 -27.07 6.55
N LYS A 159 -14.38 -26.05 7.37
CA LYS A 159 -14.70 -24.66 7.04
C LYS A 159 -13.58 -23.72 7.46
N THR A 160 -13.48 -22.59 6.77
CA THR A 160 -12.60 -21.50 7.15
C THR A 160 -13.29 -20.15 7.01
N PHE A 161 -13.05 -19.26 7.96
CA PHE A 161 -13.60 -17.91 7.99
C PHE A 161 -12.53 -16.91 8.42
N ALA A 162 -12.35 -15.85 7.62
CA ALA A 162 -11.41 -14.78 7.92
C ALA A 162 -11.89 -13.45 7.34
N ILE A 163 -11.73 -12.36 8.09
CA ILE A 163 -11.91 -10.97 7.65
C ILE A 163 -10.75 -10.15 8.23
N THR A 164 -10.23 -9.19 7.47
CA THR A 164 -9.19 -8.28 7.95
C THR A 164 -9.16 -6.95 7.20
N THR A 165 -8.32 -6.04 7.71
CA THR A 165 -8.04 -4.72 7.16
C THR A 165 -6.87 -4.78 6.15
N PRO A 166 -6.80 -3.85 5.18
CA PRO A 166 -5.71 -3.81 4.21
C PRO A 166 -4.39 -3.31 4.82
N SER A 167 -4.45 -2.57 5.93
CA SER A 167 -3.32 -2.03 6.68
C SER A 167 -3.37 -2.43 8.15
N LEU A 168 -2.19 -2.56 8.76
CA LEU A 168 -2.02 -2.78 10.20
C LEU A 168 -2.05 -1.48 11.02
N HIS A 169 -2.01 -0.32 10.38
CA HIS A 169 -2.00 0.98 11.03
C HIS A 169 -2.90 1.99 10.30
N TYR A 170 -3.78 2.62 11.06
CA TYR A 170 -4.64 3.71 10.61
C TYR A 170 -4.44 4.97 11.47
N LYS A 171 -4.21 6.11 10.81
CA LYS A 171 -3.86 7.41 11.42
C LYS A 171 -5.07 8.34 11.52
N ASN A 172 -6.10 7.92 12.23
CA ASN A 172 -7.22 8.78 12.63
C ASN A 172 -8.02 8.08 13.76
N LEU A 173 -8.40 8.83 14.80
CA LEU A 173 -9.26 8.32 15.87
C LEU A 173 -10.69 8.06 15.38
N ALA A 174 -11.16 8.83 14.40
CA ALA A 174 -12.43 8.60 13.72
C ALA A 174 -12.24 7.58 12.58
N VAL A 175 -12.81 6.39 12.77
CA VAL A 175 -12.66 5.26 11.85
C VAL A 175 -13.98 5.01 11.13
N ASN A 176 -13.92 4.94 9.81
CA ASN A 176 -14.99 4.44 8.95
C ASN A 176 -14.58 3.11 8.36
N VAL A 177 -15.46 2.12 8.39
CA VAL A 177 -15.19 0.75 7.95
C VAL A 177 -16.30 0.27 7.04
N LYS A 178 -15.95 -0.47 5.99
CA LYS A 178 -16.90 -1.09 5.08
C LYS A 178 -16.38 -2.45 4.61
N LEU A 179 -17.27 -3.44 4.49
CA LEU A 179 -17.00 -4.70 3.81
C LEU A 179 -17.78 -4.73 2.48
N PRO A 180 -17.15 -4.50 1.33
CA PRO A 180 -17.82 -4.64 0.04
C PRO A 180 -18.17 -6.11 -0.24
N GLU A 181 -19.33 -6.34 -0.85
CA GLU A 181 -19.75 -7.70 -1.26
C GLU A 181 -18.76 -8.33 -2.24
N SER A 182 -18.24 -7.53 -3.18
CA SER A 182 -17.25 -7.96 -4.17
C SER A 182 -15.88 -8.34 -3.59
N LEU A 183 -15.64 -8.05 -2.30
CA LEU A 183 -14.39 -8.40 -1.60
C LEU A 183 -14.61 -9.47 -0.53
N PHE A 184 -15.78 -10.11 -0.52
CA PHE A 184 -16.07 -11.27 0.31
C PHE A 184 -16.14 -12.53 -0.55
N TYR A 185 -15.11 -13.36 -0.45
CA TYR A 185 -14.93 -14.53 -1.32
C TYR A 185 -15.50 -15.79 -0.66
N SER A 186 -16.44 -16.48 -1.31
CA SER A 186 -17.07 -17.67 -0.73
C SER A 186 -17.66 -18.60 -1.78
N ASN A 187 -17.54 -19.91 -1.53
CA ASN A 187 -18.25 -20.95 -2.29
C ASN A 187 -19.62 -21.32 -1.69
N VAL A 188 -20.01 -20.69 -0.58
CA VAL A 188 -21.26 -20.95 0.17
C VAL A 188 -21.85 -19.67 0.75
N VAL A 189 -21.75 -18.54 0.02
CA VAL A 189 -22.21 -17.22 0.50
C VAL A 189 -23.69 -17.19 0.89
N ALA A 190 -24.51 -18.02 0.24
CA ALA A 190 -25.94 -18.14 0.53
C ALA A 190 -26.25 -18.68 1.94
N GLU A 191 -25.27 -19.33 2.61
CA GLU A 191 -25.41 -19.77 3.99
C GLU A 191 -25.18 -18.64 5.00
N VAL A 192 -24.61 -17.49 4.59
CA VAL A 192 -24.31 -16.37 5.47
C VAL A 192 -25.58 -15.53 5.69
N GLU A 193 -26.15 -15.60 6.90
CA GLU A 193 -27.33 -14.81 7.30
C GLU A 193 -26.94 -13.39 7.69
N ARG A 194 -25.85 -13.26 8.47
CA ARG A 194 -25.44 -11.98 9.05
C ARG A 194 -23.94 -11.92 9.31
N ILE A 195 -23.36 -10.75 9.08
CA ILE A 195 -21.97 -10.42 9.45
C ILE A 195 -22.01 -9.33 10.52
N GLU A 196 -21.19 -9.46 11.55
CA GLU A 196 -21.07 -8.52 12.66
C GLU A 196 -19.60 -8.22 12.94
N ILE A 197 -19.32 -7.01 13.44
CA ILE A 197 -17.99 -6.55 13.84
C ILE A 197 -18.02 -5.96 15.25
N ASP A 198 -17.06 -6.37 16.07
CA ASP A 198 -16.68 -5.71 17.32
C ASP A 198 -15.34 -5.01 17.05
N MET A 199 -15.33 -3.69 17.20
CA MET A 199 -14.18 -2.85 16.87
C MET A 199 -13.35 -2.51 18.12
N ASP A 200 -13.56 -3.17 19.25
CA ASP A 200 -12.81 -2.90 20.50
C ASP A 200 -13.02 -1.45 21.00
N ASP A 201 -14.23 -0.94 20.81
CA ASP A 201 -14.68 0.40 21.20
C ASP A 201 -15.67 0.37 22.39
N GLY A 202 -15.79 -0.78 23.05
CA GLY A 202 -16.71 -0.99 24.17
C GLY A 202 -18.19 -1.19 23.78
N GLN A 203 -18.56 -1.08 22.49
CA GLN A 203 -19.94 -1.30 22.04
C GLN A 203 -20.25 -2.77 21.70
N GLY A 204 -19.23 -3.62 21.63
CA GLY A 204 -19.37 -5.02 21.25
C GLY A 204 -19.77 -5.20 19.78
N TYR A 205 -20.36 -6.36 19.47
CA TYR A 205 -20.72 -6.71 18.10
C TYR A 205 -21.86 -5.85 17.55
N ARG A 206 -21.60 -5.22 16.40
CA ARG A 206 -22.57 -4.46 15.61
C ARG A 206 -22.77 -5.11 14.24
N ASN A 207 -23.99 -5.05 13.73
CA ASN A 207 -24.32 -5.58 12.40
C ASN A 207 -23.54 -4.84 11.30
N MET A 208 -22.91 -5.59 10.39
CA MET A 208 -22.14 -5.08 9.26
C MET A 208 -22.66 -5.68 7.94
N PRO A 209 -23.75 -5.14 7.39
CA PRO A 209 -24.20 -5.53 6.06
C PRO A 209 -23.14 -5.19 5.02
N PHE A 210 -23.11 -5.98 3.94
CA PHE A 210 -22.26 -5.66 2.81
C PHE A 210 -22.54 -4.26 2.27
N ASN A 211 -21.48 -3.61 1.81
CA ASN A 211 -21.49 -2.29 1.20
C ASN A 211 -21.95 -1.13 2.11
N GLN A 212 -22.23 -1.39 3.39
CA GLN A 212 -22.60 -0.35 4.35
C GLN A 212 -21.40 0.09 5.20
N ARG A 213 -21.35 1.38 5.49
CA ARG A 213 -20.33 1.98 6.35
C ARG A 213 -20.72 1.84 7.82
N ILE A 214 -19.79 1.42 8.64
CA ILE A 214 -19.83 1.49 10.11
C ILE A 214 -18.78 2.49 10.55
N SER A 215 -19.07 3.25 11.60
CA SER A 215 -18.13 4.21 12.16
C SER A 215 -17.91 3.98 13.64
N THR A 216 -16.72 4.34 14.12
CA THR A 216 -16.44 4.55 15.54
C THR A 216 -15.46 5.71 15.71
N THR A 217 -15.37 6.21 16.93
CA THR A 217 -14.34 7.17 17.34
C THR A 217 -13.69 6.63 18.60
N TYR A 218 -12.37 6.45 18.55
CA TYR A 218 -11.60 6.07 19.74
C TYR A 218 -11.21 7.31 20.55
N GLU A 219 -11.22 7.20 21.87
CA GLU A 219 -10.77 8.26 22.76
C GLU A 219 -9.24 8.31 22.87
N GLU A 220 -8.59 7.15 22.73
CA GLU A 220 -7.15 6.99 22.86
C GLU A 220 -6.57 6.14 21.74
N GLU A 221 -5.34 6.47 21.36
CA GLU A 221 -4.51 5.63 20.51
C GLU A 221 -4.31 4.23 21.11
N GLY A 222 -3.95 3.28 20.26
CA GLY A 222 -3.49 1.98 20.71
C GLY A 222 -3.75 0.85 19.73
N ASN A 223 -3.31 -0.33 20.12
CA ASN A 223 -3.64 -1.56 19.40
C ASN A 223 -5.08 -1.95 19.73
N LYS A 224 -5.91 -2.11 18.69
CA LYS A 224 -7.29 -2.58 18.79
C LYS A 224 -7.39 -3.99 18.21
N ILE A 225 -8.19 -4.84 18.86
CA ILE A 225 -8.48 -6.19 18.36
C ILE A 225 -9.89 -6.19 17.77
N TRP A 226 -9.97 -6.13 16.45
CA TRP A 226 -11.25 -6.23 15.76
C TRP A 226 -11.65 -7.69 15.64
N LYS A 227 -12.86 -8.01 16.10
CA LYS A 227 -13.44 -9.35 16.00
C LYS A 227 -14.59 -9.31 15.02
N TYR A 228 -14.61 -10.28 14.14
CA TYR A 228 -15.66 -10.46 13.14
C TYR A 228 -16.40 -11.74 13.45
N LYS A 229 -17.70 -11.72 13.18
CA LYS A 229 -18.58 -12.84 13.47
C LYS A 229 -19.53 -13.02 12.30
N ILE A 230 -19.66 -14.23 11.81
CA ILE A 230 -20.74 -14.59 10.88
C ILE A 230 -21.72 -15.54 11.56
N LYS A 231 -23.00 -15.29 11.35
CA LYS A 231 -24.09 -16.20 11.69
C LYS A 231 -24.54 -16.88 10.41
N LEU A 232 -24.57 -18.21 10.43
CA LEU A 232 -25.00 -19.02 9.30
C LEU A 232 -26.49 -19.37 9.41
N SER A 233 -27.09 -19.77 8.29
CA SER A 233 -28.51 -20.14 8.19
C SER A 233 -28.91 -21.33 9.07
N ASP A 234 -27.95 -22.19 9.43
CA ASP A 234 -28.14 -23.30 10.39
C ASP A 234 -28.08 -22.86 11.86
N GLY A 235 -27.85 -21.57 12.12
CA GLY A 235 -27.72 -20.98 13.45
C GLY A 235 -26.31 -21.04 14.03
N SER A 236 -25.35 -21.69 13.35
CA SER A 236 -23.97 -21.73 13.80
C SER A 236 -23.28 -20.37 13.66
N ILE A 237 -22.25 -20.16 14.47
CA ILE A 237 -21.51 -18.90 14.55
C ILE A 237 -20.03 -19.19 14.33
N LEU A 238 -19.41 -18.45 13.41
CA LEU A 238 -17.96 -18.48 13.19
C LEU A 238 -17.38 -17.10 13.52
N GLN A 239 -16.18 -17.09 14.08
CA GLN A 239 -15.45 -15.89 14.46
C GLN A 239 -14.06 -15.83 13.83
N SER A 240 -13.61 -14.63 13.52
CA SER A 240 -12.24 -14.32 13.13
C SER A 240 -11.80 -13.01 13.79
N HIS A 241 -10.51 -12.69 13.78
CA HIS A 241 -10.02 -11.44 14.37
C HIS A 241 -8.76 -10.91 13.68
N SER A 242 -8.59 -9.59 13.72
CA SER A 242 -7.41 -8.88 13.23
C SER A 242 -6.92 -7.88 14.26
N LYS A 243 -5.65 -7.48 14.15
CA LYS A 243 -5.09 -6.36 14.93
C LYS A 243 -4.95 -5.15 14.03
N ILE A 244 -5.26 -3.99 14.57
CA ILE A 244 -4.99 -2.71 13.94
C ILE A 244 -4.48 -1.73 14.99
N LYS A 245 -3.38 -1.04 14.69
CA LYS A 245 -2.95 0.10 15.47
C LYS A 245 -3.76 1.31 15.02
N ILE A 246 -4.46 1.95 15.95
CA ILE A 246 -5.09 3.24 15.75
C ILE A 246 -4.17 4.28 16.38
N SER A 247 -3.77 5.29 15.62
CA SER A 247 -3.11 6.47 16.17
C SER A 247 -3.92 7.71 15.86
N GLU A 248 -3.61 8.77 16.58
CA GLU A 248 -4.04 10.10 16.21
C GLU A 248 -3.49 10.42 14.81
N GLY A 249 -4.31 11.11 14.03
CA GLY A 249 -3.89 11.64 12.75
C GLY A 249 -3.15 12.96 12.94
N VAL A 250 -3.06 13.75 11.89
CA VAL A 250 -2.61 15.14 12.02
C VAL A 250 -3.75 15.96 12.64
N ASN A 251 -3.56 16.39 13.89
CA ASN A 251 -4.47 17.31 14.57
C ASN A 251 -4.37 18.71 13.97
N SER A 252 -5.16 18.96 12.93
CA SER A 252 -5.17 20.23 12.22
C SER A 252 -6.57 20.58 11.74
N SER A 253 -6.90 21.87 11.79
CA SER A 253 -8.15 22.38 11.21
C SER A 253 -7.99 22.68 9.72
N PRO A 254 -9.02 22.55 8.88
CA PRO A 254 -8.95 23.04 7.51
C PRO A 254 -8.72 24.56 7.51
N LEU A 255 -7.74 25.02 6.72
CA LEU A 255 -7.50 26.44 6.49
C LEU A 255 -8.55 26.97 5.50
N TYR A 256 -9.36 27.96 5.91
CA TYR A 256 -10.41 28.51 5.05
C TYR A 256 -9.90 29.73 4.27
N ASP A 257 -9.93 29.62 2.94
CA ASP A 257 -9.72 30.77 2.07
C ASP A 257 -11.01 31.61 1.95
N ARG A 258 -10.89 32.91 2.17
CA ARG A 258 -11.99 33.86 2.10
C ARG A 258 -12.16 34.37 0.66
N GLN A 259 -12.44 33.50 -0.29
CA GLN A 259 -12.69 33.94 -1.68
C GLN A 259 -14.11 34.45 -1.88
N THR A 260 -14.28 35.77 -1.84
CA THR A 260 -15.21 36.53 -2.71
C THR A 260 -14.90 38.04 -2.67
N ALA A 261 -13.68 38.45 -3.05
CA ALA A 261 -13.41 39.77 -3.62
C ALA A 261 -11.98 39.85 -4.17
N THR A 262 -11.85 39.88 -5.51
CA THR A 262 -10.77 40.51 -6.30
C THR A 262 -9.38 40.67 -5.66
N ARG A 263 -8.38 39.88 -6.13
CA ARG A 263 -6.90 40.04 -6.06
C ARG A 263 -6.38 41.23 -5.21
N SER A 264 -6.63 41.19 -3.91
CA SER A 264 -6.19 42.20 -2.94
C SER A 264 -6.10 41.50 -1.59
N SER A 265 -4.88 41.12 -1.19
CA SER A 265 -4.50 40.63 0.15
C SER A 265 -5.53 39.67 0.78
N SER A 266 -5.51 38.41 0.37
CA SER A 266 -6.30 37.34 0.99
C SER A 266 -5.67 36.96 2.33
N SER A 267 -6.14 37.53 3.44
CA SER A 267 -5.90 36.91 4.75
C SER A 267 -6.76 35.65 4.87
N PHE A 268 -6.12 34.53 5.18
CA PHE A 268 -6.82 33.28 5.47
C PHE A 268 -7.54 33.39 6.81
N ASN A 269 -8.67 32.69 6.95
CA ASN A 269 -9.37 32.60 8.22
C ASN A 269 -9.01 31.28 8.89
N CYS A 270 -8.47 31.34 10.10
CA CYS A 270 -8.17 30.15 10.87
C CYS A 270 -9.14 30.01 12.05
N ASN A 271 -9.74 28.83 12.13
CA ASN A 271 -10.53 28.40 13.27
C ASN A 271 -9.86 27.13 13.81
N GLY A 272 -9.18 27.20 14.93
CA GLY A 272 -8.48 26.04 15.48
C GLY A 272 -7.33 26.42 16.40
N ASN A 273 -6.48 25.43 16.69
CA ASN A 273 -5.47 25.49 17.73
C ASN A 273 -4.05 25.73 17.17
N GLY A 274 -3.89 26.62 16.18
CA GLY A 274 -2.58 26.91 15.59
C GLY A 274 -2.13 26.04 14.44
N ARG A 275 -2.64 24.81 14.35
CA ARG A 275 -2.30 23.90 13.25
C ARG A 275 -3.41 23.81 12.23
N TYR A 276 -3.06 24.04 10.96
CA TYR A 276 -3.99 24.10 9.86
C TYR A 276 -3.53 23.25 8.67
N HIS A 277 -4.45 22.66 7.91
CA HIS A 277 -4.12 21.95 6.68
C HIS A 277 -4.92 22.47 5.48
N PHE A 278 -4.30 22.39 4.30
CA PHE A 278 -4.93 22.68 3.01
C PHE A 278 -4.16 21.96 1.90
N GLU A 279 -4.73 21.95 0.70
CA GLU A 279 -4.12 21.37 -0.48
C GLU A 279 -3.75 22.47 -1.47
N LEU A 280 -2.58 22.36 -2.09
CA LEU A 280 -2.16 23.17 -3.24
C LEU A 280 -1.93 22.27 -4.45
N THR A 281 -2.19 22.82 -5.63
CA THR A 281 -1.90 22.17 -6.91
C THR A 281 -0.88 23.01 -7.64
N ALA A 282 0.21 22.39 -8.10
CA ALA A 282 1.20 23.05 -8.92
C ALA A 282 0.53 23.68 -10.15
N SER A 283 0.76 24.97 -10.39
CA SER A 283 0.26 25.66 -11.58
C SER A 283 0.86 25.11 -12.88
N GLU A 284 2.12 24.65 -12.83
CA GLU A 284 2.83 24.05 -13.96
C GLU A 284 2.74 22.53 -14.00
N ALA A 285 2.77 21.96 -15.21
CA ALA A 285 2.68 20.52 -15.44
C ALA A 285 4.02 19.95 -15.93
N TYR A 286 4.45 18.86 -15.32
CA TYR A 286 5.60 18.07 -15.80
C TYR A 286 5.10 16.80 -16.49
N LEU A 287 5.47 16.64 -17.77
CA LEU A 287 4.97 15.57 -18.65
C LEU A 287 3.44 15.53 -18.74
N GLY A 288 2.81 16.71 -18.79
CA GLY A 288 1.36 16.86 -18.96
C GLY A 288 0.51 16.56 -17.72
N GLN A 289 1.12 16.44 -16.54
CA GLN A 289 0.42 16.27 -15.26
C GLN A 289 0.94 17.23 -14.20
N ASN A 290 0.02 17.81 -13.44
CA ASN A 290 0.28 18.67 -12.30
C ASN A 290 0.47 17.84 -11.01
N ALA A 291 1.19 18.39 -10.06
CA ALA A 291 1.39 17.81 -8.73
C ALA A 291 0.38 18.37 -7.74
N ASN A 292 -0.08 17.55 -6.79
CA ASN A 292 -0.83 18.03 -5.63
C ASN A 292 0.01 17.82 -4.37
N VAL A 293 -0.15 18.74 -3.43
CA VAL A 293 0.58 18.71 -2.16
C VAL A 293 -0.34 19.13 -1.03
N LYS A 294 -0.29 18.39 0.07
CA LYS A 294 -0.91 18.75 1.33
C LYS A 294 0.08 19.59 2.11
N VAL A 295 -0.38 20.72 2.62
CA VAL A 295 0.41 21.59 3.47
C VAL A 295 -0.18 21.53 4.86
N THR A 296 0.65 21.28 5.87
CA THR A 296 0.30 21.53 7.26
C THR A 296 1.07 22.74 7.77
N LEU A 297 0.34 23.82 8.09
CA LEU A 297 0.85 25.01 8.76
C LEU A 297 0.77 24.81 10.27
N ASP A 298 1.89 24.93 10.97
CA ASP A 298 1.97 25.08 12.42
C ASP A 298 2.33 26.53 12.73
N ASP A 299 1.32 27.33 13.08
CA ASP A 299 1.44 28.76 13.38
C ASP A 299 1.87 28.94 14.84
N ALA A 300 3.08 29.45 15.05
CA ALA A 300 3.70 29.64 16.35
C ALA A 300 2.90 30.59 17.25
N ASN A 301 2.19 31.57 16.67
CA ASN A 301 1.47 32.61 17.41
C ASN A 301 -0.05 32.40 17.46
N ASN A 302 -0.57 31.40 16.73
CA ASN A 302 -2.00 31.13 16.60
C ASN A 302 -2.81 32.35 16.14
N ASP A 303 -2.23 33.20 15.29
CA ASP A 303 -2.82 34.47 14.86
C ASP A 303 -3.02 34.58 13.34
N CYS A 304 -2.82 33.48 12.61
CA CYS A 304 -2.98 33.36 11.16
C CYS A 304 -2.00 34.20 10.34
N GLU A 305 -0.90 34.64 10.94
CA GLU A 305 0.09 35.46 10.25
C GLU A 305 1.43 34.73 10.15
N ILE A 306 1.78 34.32 8.93
CA ILE A 306 3.04 33.60 8.69
C ILE A 306 4.23 34.55 8.90
N ARG A 307 5.08 34.25 9.89
CA ARG A 307 6.31 34.92 10.26
C ARG A 307 7.44 33.90 10.39
N LYS A 308 8.66 34.32 10.05
CA LYS A 308 9.85 33.45 10.08
C LYS A 308 9.56 32.04 9.51
N PRO A 309 9.08 31.93 8.25
CA PRO A 309 8.61 30.64 7.74
C PRO A 309 9.75 29.62 7.62
N LEU A 310 9.52 28.43 8.21
CA LEU A 310 10.32 27.22 8.02
C LEU A 310 9.51 26.23 7.16
N ILE A 311 9.85 26.14 5.89
CA ILE A 311 9.26 25.17 4.96
C ILE A 311 10.00 23.85 5.11
N VAL A 312 9.29 22.78 5.47
CA VAL A 312 9.83 21.44 5.65
C VAL A 312 9.31 20.55 4.53
N ALA A 313 10.19 20.19 3.58
CA ALA A 313 9.88 19.26 2.52
C ALA A 313 10.17 17.83 2.98
N GLU A 314 9.15 16.98 2.99
CA GLU A 314 9.25 15.60 3.46
C GLU A 314 10.19 14.73 2.60
N GLY A 315 10.30 13.44 2.95
CA GLY A 315 11.14 12.48 2.25
C GLY A 315 10.41 11.67 1.18
N PHE A 316 11.03 10.55 0.84
CA PHE A 316 10.38 9.52 0.03
C PHE A 316 9.24 8.89 0.85
N ASP A 317 8.00 8.99 0.35
CA ASP A 317 6.81 8.46 1.03
C ASP A 317 5.97 7.59 0.08
N VAL A 318 5.84 6.30 0.43
CA VAL A 318 4.95 5.33 -0.23
C VAL A 318 3.64 5.09 0.51
N GLY A 319 3.49 5.66 1.70
CA GLY A 319 2.37 5.44 2.59
C GLY A 319 1.04 5.86 1.97
N THR A 320 0.98 6.93 1.18
CA THR A 320 -0.26 7.33 0.48
C THR A 320 -0.67 6.35 -0.61
N LEU A 321 0.28 5.61 -1.20
CA LEU A 321 0.04 4.59 -2.22
C LEU A 321 -0.27 3.22 -1.62
N LEU A 322 0.49 2.83 -0.59
CA LEU A 322 0.35 1.53 0.07
C LEU A 322 -0.82 1.54 1.05
N ASN A 323 -1.13 2.70 1.66
CA ASN A 323 -2.17 2.92 2.65
C ASN A 323 -2.98 4.20 2.35
N PRO A 324 -3.70 4.27 1.21
CA PRO A 324 -4.48 5.45 0.80
C PRO A 324 -5.56 5.87 1.79
N GLU A 325 -5.98 4.98 2.69
CA GLU A 325 -6.87 5.31 3.81
C GLU A 325 -6.27 6.34 4.79
N ASN A 326 -4.93 6.39 4.88
CA ASN A 326 -4.19 7.38 5.68
C ASN A 326 -3.96 8.65 4.85
N GLN A 327 -4.56 9.75 5.27
CA GLN A 327 -4.51 11.01 4.52
C GLN A 327 -3.08 11.55 4.34
N PHE A 328 -2.23 11.45 5.36
CA PHE A 328 -0.89 12.03 5.42
C PHE A 328 0.21 10.96 5.37
N GLY A 329 0.03 9.94 4.52
CA GLY A 329 1.09 8.98 4.21
C GLY A 329 1.78 8.30 5.40
N ALA A 330 3.02 7.89 5.17
CA ALA A 330 3.88 7.33 6.20
C ALA A 330 4.62 8.44 6.97
N ASN A 331 5.02 9.51 6.30
CA ASN A 331 5.64 10.70 6.90
C ASN A 331 4.60 11.80 7.09
N ASP A 332 4.66 12.51 8.20
CA ASP A 332 3.78 13.65 8.46
C ASP A 332 4.44 14.63 9.44
N ILE A 333 3.76 15.75 9.70
CA ILE A 333 4.25 16.75 10.64
C ILE A 333 4.44 16.18 12.05
N ASN A 334 3.66 15.19 12.49
CA ASN A 334 3.80 14.63 13.84
C ASN A 334 5.10 13.81 13.94
N ILE A 335 5.50 13.11 12.88
CA ILE A 335 6.79 12.40 12.82
C ILE A 335 7.96 13.40 12.81
N PHE A 336 7.83 14.48 12.04
CA PHE A 336 8.79 15.59 12.10
C PHE A 336 8.86 16.16 13.52
N SER A 337 7.71 16.44 14.14
CA SER A 337 7.64 16.98 15.49
C SER A 337 8.28 16.05 16.50
N GLY A 338 8.01 14.74 16.42
CA GLY A 338 8.64 13.73 17.27
C GLY A 338 10.16 13.69 17.13
N SER A 339 10.69 13.95 15.94
CA SER A 339 12.14 14.04 15.70
C SER A 339 12.74 15.30 16.35
N ILE A 340 12.03 16.43 16.29
CA ILE A 340 12.44 17.67 16.96
C ILE A 340 12.35 17.55 18.48
N LEU A 341 11.33 16.88 19.03
CA LEU A 341 11.21 16.62 20.47
C LEU A 341 12.36 15.78 21.02
N GLN A 342 12.95 14.92 20.18
CA GLN A 342 14.14 14.12 20.52
C GLN A 342 15.47 14.84 20.25
N SER A 343 15.42 16.07 19.70
CA SER A 343 16.60 16.89 19.49
C SER A 343 17.07 17.55 20.80
N ASN A 344 18.09 18.41 20.72
CA ASN A 344 18.52 19.17 21.90
C ASN A 344 17.46 20.21 22.30
N SER A 345 17.52 20.67 23.55
CA SER A 345 16.53 21.59 24.11
C SER A 345 16.43 22.91 23.35
N GLU A 346 17.54 23.43 22.81
CA GLU A 346 17.54 24.71 22.08
C GLU A 346 16.77 24.61 20.76
N LEU A 347 17.00 23.54 19.98
CA LEU A 347 16.27 23.32 18.73
C LEU A 347 14.80 22.98 18.98
N ASN A 348 14.52 22.22 20.05
CA ASN A 348 13.14 21.92 20.46
C ASN A 348 12.39 23.21 20.80
N GLU A 349 12.92 24.05 21.70
CA GLU A 349 12.27 25.31 22.09
C GLU A 349 12.05 26.24 20.90
N LEU A 350 13.01 26.30 19.97
CA LEU A 350 12.93 27.16 18.78
C LEU A 350 11.80 26.77 17.81
N ILE A 351 11.49 25.47 17.70
CA ILE A 351 10.63 24.91 16.64
C ILE A 351 9.27 24.43 17.18
N LEU A 352 9.19 23.91 18.41
CA LEU A 352 7.96 23.33 18.97
C LEU A 352 7.70 23.65 20.45
N GLY A 353 8.68 24.24 21.15
CA GLY A 353 8.53 24.53 22.58
C GLY A 353 7.75 25.81 22.84
N ASN A 354 7.84 26.30 24.08
CA ASN A 354 7.08 27.49 24.49
C ASN A 354 7.62 28.77 23.86
N GLU A 355 8.88 28.74 23.43
CA GLU A 355 9.55 29.82 22.71
C GLU A 355 9.58 29.57 21.20
N GLN A 356 8.60 28.84 20.65
CA GLN A 356 8.52 28.59 19.21
C GLN A 356 8.60 29.92 18.45
N GLU A 357 9.63 30.05 17.61
CA GLU A 357 9.88 31.27 16.84
C GLU A 357 9.49 31.14 15.37
N TYR A 358 9.42 29.92 14.84
CA TYR A 358 9.22 29.64 13.43
C TYR A 358 7.84 29.06 13.20
N ASP A 359 7.14 29.59 12.20
CA ASP A 359 5.97 28.92 11.64
C ASP A 359 6.43 27.78 10.74
N ILE A 360 5.91 26.59 10.96
CA ILE A 360 6.29 25.40 10.21
C ILE A 360 5.31 25.23 9.06
N ILE A 361 5.83 25.13 7.83
CA ILE A 361 5.05 24.80 6.64
C ILE A 361 5.52 23.42 6.21
N TYR A 362 4.87 22.37 6.71
CA TYR A 362 5.18 20.99 6.37
C TYR A 362 4.53 20.62 5.04
N VAL A 363 5.34 20.11 4.11
CA VAL A 363 4.97 19.79 2.74
C VAL A 363 4.92 18.28 2.58
N ASP A 364 3.71 17.75 2.38
CA ASP A 364 3.38 16.32 2.20
C ASP A 364 2.85 16.11 0.77
N TRP A 365 3.59 15.38 -0.05
CA TRP A 365 3.20 15.11 -1.43
C TRP A 365 2.09 14.07 -1.47
N GLU A 366 1.03 14.39 -2.22
CA GLU A 366 -0.04 13.43 -2.50
C GLU A 366 0.51 12.13 -3.14
N ASN A 367 1.54 12.28 -3.99
CA ASN A 367 2.32 11.18 -4.57
C ASN A 367 3.83 11.39 -4.29
N GLY A 368 4.28 10.96 -3.11
CA GLY A 368 5.67 11.05 -2.66
C GLY A 368 6.70 10.23 -3.46
N VAL A 369 6.27 9.46 -4.45
CA VAL A 369 7.17 8.69 -5.34
C VAL A 369 7.05 9.07 -6.82
N ASP A 370 6.41 10.19 -7.12
CA ASP A 370 6.33 10.72 -8.49
C ASP A 370 7.66 11.32 -8.98
N TYR A 371 7.69 11.81 -10.21
CA TYR A 371 8.85 12.49 -10.76
C TYR A 371 9.25 13.66 -9.85
N LEU A 372 10.54 13.71 -9.50
CA LEU A 372 11.10 14.75 -8.62
C LEU A 372 10.86 16.16 -9.16
N GLN A 373 10.85 16.35 -10.48
CA GLN A 373 10.50 17.65 -11.09
C GLN A 373 9.03 18.01 -10.84
N ARG A 374 8.12 17.04 -10.94
CA ARG A 374 6.70 17.28 -10.66
C ARG A 374 6.51 17.69 -9.20
N ASN A 375 7.13 16.96 -8.28
CA ASN A 375 7.11 17.29 -6.86
C ASN A 375 7.80 18.63 -6.54
N ALA A 376 8.82 19.02 -7.33
CA ALA A 376 9.47 20.32 -7.23
C ALA A 376 8.56 21.47 -7.66
N LEU A 377 7.79 21.32 -8.74
CA LEU A 377 6.80 22.33 -9.16
C LEU A 377 5.72 22.54 -8.09
N ALA A 378 5.29 21.48 -7.40
CA ALA A 378 4.42 21.62 -6.22
C ALA A 378 5.08 22.43 -5.09
N LEU A 379 6.37 22.18 -4.82
CA LEU A 379 7.10 22.93 -3.80
C LEU A 379 7.29 24.41 -4.19
N GLN A 380 7.46 24.73 -5.47
CA GLN A 380 7.49 26.12 -5.93
C GLN A 380 6.16 26.82 -5.63
N GLU A 381 5.03 26.18 -5.90
CA GLU A 381 3.70 26.71 -5.57
C GLU A 381 3.55 26.97 -4.07
N VAL A 382 4.10 26.08 -3.21
CA VAL A 382 4.14 26.31 -1.75
C VAL A 382 4.98 27.53 -1.40
N ILE A 383 6.18 27.67 -1.99
CA ILE A 383 7.07 28.81 -1.74
C ILE A 383 6.40 30.13 -2.14
N GLU A 384 5.75 30.16 -3.30
CA GLU A 384 5.02 31.33 -3.79
C GLU A 384 3.81 31.67 -2.91
N TRP A 385 3.08 30.65 -2.47
CA TRP A 385 2.00 30.81 -1.51
C TRP A 385 2.52 31.39 -0.19
N VAL A 386 3.61 30.87 0.37
CA VAL A 386 4.23 31.42 1.60
C VAL A 386 4.66 32.87 1.38
N ASN A 387 5.32 33.17 0.27
CA ASN A 387 5.79 34.54 -0.04
C ASN A 387 4.65 35.55 -0.22
N THR A 388 3.50 35.09 -0.71
CA THR A 388 2.32 35.94 -0.89
C THR A 388 1.60 36.23 0.42
N ASN A 389 1.70 35.33 1.40
CA ASN A 389 0.90 35.37 2.62
C ASN A 389 1.68 35.63 3.91
N LYS A 390 3.01 35.57 3.88
CA LYS A 390 3.84 35.95 5.01
C LYS A 390 3.81 37.45 5.27
N VAL A 391 3.88 37.81 6.54
CA VAL A 391 3.95 39.20 6.99
C VAL A 391 5.37 39.55 7.41
N GLY A 392 5.76 40.80 7.17
CA GLY A 392 7.12 41.27 7.44
C GLY A 392 8.11 40.93 6.31
N GLY A 393 9.40 41.07 6.60
CA GLY A 393 10.49 40.91 5.61
C GLY A 393 11.38 39.69 5.86
N GLU A 394 10.96 38.74 6.71
CA GLU A 394 11.75 37.56 6.99
C GLU A 394 11.71 36.58 5.80
N GLN A 395 12.91 36.27 5.30
CA GLN A 395 13.08 35.33 4.20
C GLN A 395 12.87 33.89 4.69
N ASN A 396 12.40 33.03 3.80
CA ASN A 396 12.11 31.63 4.09
C ASN A 396 13.38 30.86 4.49
N ILE A 397 13.20 29.87 5.36
CA ILE A 397 14.15 28.76 5.53
C ILE A 397 13.50 27.53 4.93
N ILE A 398 14.23 26.78 4.11
CA ILE A 398 13.75 25.53 3.54
C ILE A 398 14.61 24.39 4.07
N LEU A 399 14.00 23.43 4.73
CA LEU A 399 14.61 22.18 5.16
C LEU A 399 14.03 21.04 4.33
N GLY A 400 14.88 20.39 3.54
CA GLY A 400 14.49 19.20 2.79
C GLY A 400 15.05 17.94 3.45
N GLN A 401 14.17 17.02 3.83
CA GLN A 401 14.54 15.73 4.42
C GLN A 401 14.67 14.67 3.33
N SER A 402 15.77 13.92 3.30
CA SER A 402 15.96 12.84 2.33
C SER A 402 15.69 13.32 0.88
N MET A 403 14.80 12.66 0.14
CA MET A 403 14.35 13.07 -1.20
C MET A 403 13.92 14.54 -1.28
N GLY A 404 13.28 15.10 -0.24
CA GLY A 404 12.86 16.50 -0.20
C GLY A 404 13.99 17.49 -0.30
N GLY A 405 15.21 17.14 0.13
CA GLY A 405 16.38 17.99 -0.09
C GLY A 405 16.80 18.06 -1.56
N VAL A 406 16.59 16.98 -2.33
CA VAL A 406 16.86 16.98 -3.78
C VAL A 406 15.80 17.81 -4.50
N ILE A 407 14.53 17.65 -4.10
CA ILE A 407 13.38 18.40 -4.63
C ILE A 407 13.52 19.89 -4.33
N ALA A 408 13.85 20.27 -3.09
CA ALA A 408 14.06 21.65 -2.68
C ALA A 408 15.20 22.32 -3.45
N ARG A 409 16.33 21.63 -3.63
CA ARG A 409 17.42 22.14 -4.48
C ARG A 409 16.93 22.38 -5.90
N TYR A 410 16.21 21.42 -6.49
CA TYR A 410 15.65 21.57 -7.84
C TYR A 410 14.72 22.78 -7.92
N ALA A 411 13.72 22.87 -7.03
CA ALA A 411 12.73 23.93 -7.01
C ALA A 411 13.37 25.33 -6.93
N LEU A 412 14.31 25.52 -6.01
CA LEU A 412 15.01 26.79 -5.83
C LEU A 412 15.83 27.18 -7.07
N THR A 413 16.60 26.24 -7.63
CA THR A 413 17.41 26.50 -8.83
C THR A 413 16.55 26.79 -10.06
N ASP A 414 15.45 26.07 -10.22
CA ASP A 414 14.51 26.27 -11.33
C ASP A 414 13.84 27.66 -11.25
N MET A 415 13.36 28.05 -10.07
CA MET A 415 12.86 29.43 -9.83
C MET A 415 13.92 30.49 -10.15
N GLU A 416 15.18 30.29 -9.77
CA GLU A 416 16.27 31.22 -10.10
C GLU A 416 16.50 31.35 -11.61
N ASN A 417 16.45 30.24 -12.35
CA ASN A 417 16.62 30.24 -13.81
C ASN A 417 15.47 30.98 -14.52
N ASP A 418 14.27 30.90 -13.96
CA ASP A 418 13.09 31.62 -14.45
C ASP A 418 13.00 33.06 -13.94
N ASN A 419 14.02 33.54 -13.21
CA ASN A 419 14.08 34.85 -12.57
C ASN A 419 12.96 35.09 -11.53
N ASN A 420 12.40 34.02 -10.97
CA ASN A 420 11.46 34.05 -9.87
C ASN A 420 12.22 34.14 -8.54
N ASN A 421 11.93 35.18 -7.75
CA ASN A 421 12.55 35.31 -6.44
C ASN A 421 11.84 34.40 -5.43
N HIS A 422 12.49 33.30 -5.07
CA HIS A 422 12.01 32.35 -4.06
C HIS A 422 12.05 32.89 -2.62
N ASP A 423 12.70 34.04 -2.39
CA ASP A 423 12.83 34.74 -1.11
C ASP A 423 13.22 33.83 0.08
N THR A 424 14.30 33.07 -0.11
CA THR A 424 14.80 32.07 0.85
C THR A 424 16.21 32.46 1.27
N LYS A 425 16.51 32.53 2.58
CA LYS A 425 17.85 32.89 3.09
C LYS A 425 18.72 31.67 3.42
N LEU A 426 18.11 30.53 3.71
CA LEU A 426 18.81 29.32 4.14
C LEU A 426 18.12 28.09 3.56
N PHE A 427 18.91 27.28 2.85
CA PHE A 427 18.53 25.93 2.48
C PHE A 427 19.31 24.92 3.33
N ILE A 428 18.57 24.03 3.99
CA ILE A 428 19.07 22.92 4.81
C ILE A 428 18.79 21.62 4.08
N SER A 429 19.85 20.96 3.65
CA SER A 429 19.79 19.62 3.08
C SER A 429 20.05 18.59 4.18
N HIS A 430 19.01 17.91 4.64
CA HIS A 430 19.10 16.94 5.74
C HIS A 430 19.00 15.51 5.21
N ASP A 431 20.13 14.79 5.23
CA ASP A 431 20.27 13.40 4.75
C ASP A 431 19.79 13.17 3.31
N ALA A 432 19.90 14.20 2.47
CA ALA A 432 19.39 14.16 1.11
C ALA A 432 20.35 13.45 0.14
N PRO A 433 19.89 12.52 -0.69
CA PRO A 433 20.68 11.89 -1.74
C PRO A 433 20.89 12.85 -2.92
N GLN A 434 21.63 13.95 -2.70
CA GLN A 434 21.87 15.03 -3.68
C GLN A 434 22.56 14.58 -4.98
N GLN A 435 23.10 13.36 -5.01
CA GLN A 435 23.70 12.72 -6.17
C GLN A 435 23.03 11.36 -6.49
N GLY A 436 21.86 11.12 -5.92
CA GLY A 436 21.20 9.82 -5.93
C GLY A 436 21.72 8.85 -4.86
N ALA A 437 21.00 7.73 -4.74
CA ALA A 437 21.25 6.65 -3.80
C ALA A 437 21.74 5.40 -4.54
N ASN A 438 22.47 4.54 -3.82
CA ASN A 438 22.90 3.25 -4.33
C ASN A 438 22.30 2.13 -3.48
N VAL A 439 21.30 1.45 -4.03
CA VAL A 439 20.83 0.17 -3.51
C VAL A 439 21.62 -0.94 -4.23
N PRO A 440 22.36 -1.81 -3.52
CA PRO A 440 23.16 -2.86 -4.16
C PRO A 440 22.35 -3.67 -5.17
N LEU A 441 22.93 -3.89 -6.36
CA LEU A 441 22.29 -4.66 -7.45
C LEU A 441 21.85 -6.05 -7.00
N SER A 442 22.61 -6.69 -6.11
CA SER A 442 22.25 -7.99 -5.54
C SER A 442 20.90 -7.96 -4.83
N PHE A 443 20.58 -6.88 -4.09
CA PHE A 443 19.28 -6.74 -3.44
C PHE A 443 18.17 -6.48 -4.45
N GLN A 444 18.41 -5.65 -5.48
CA GLN A 444 17.44 -5.43 -6.55
C GLN A 444 17.13 -6.73 -7.30
N TYR A 445 18.16 -7.50 -7.67
CA TYR A 445 18.01 -8.78 -8.35
C TYR A 445 17.33 -9.82 -7.48
N MET A 446 17.71 -9.91 -6.20
CA MET A 446 17.06 -10.81 -5.25
C MET A 446 15.59 -10.49 -5.10
N TYR A 447 15.24 -9.22 -4.86
CA TYR A 447 13.84 -8.80 -4.74
C TYR A 447 13.04 -9.14 -6.01
N ARG A 448 13.58 -8.86 -7.21
CA ARG A 448 12.94 -9.22 -8.48
C ARG A 448 12.83 -10.72 -8.69
N HIS A 449 13.84 -11.49 -8.31
CA HIS A 449 13.82 -12.94 -8.44
C HIS A 449 12.78 -13.57 -7.53
N LEU A 450 12.72 -13.14 -6.26
CA LEU A 450 11.78 -13.63 -5.25
C LEU A 450 10.33 -13.31 -5.62
N THR A 451 10.05 -12.09 -6.10
CA THR A 451 8.71 -11.67 -6.54
C THR A 451 8.26 -12.30 -7.86
N ASN A 452 9.18 -12.94 -8.60
CA ASN A 452 8.91 -13.59 -9.88
C ASN A 452 8.84 -15.12 -9.80
N GLN A 453 8.73 -15.68 -8.59
CA GLN A 453 8.56 -17.12 -8.36
C GLN A 453 7.06 -17.49 -8.33
N TYR A 454 6.64 -18.37 -9.24
CA TYR A 454 5.26 -18.83 -9.34
C TYR A 454 5.16 -20.34 -9.35
N ILE A 455 4.06 -20.87 -8.84
CA ILE A 455 3.61 -22.24 -9.12
C ILE A 455 2.39 -22.20 -10.02
N THR A 456 2.13 -23.32 -10.71
CA THR A 456 0.87 -23.51 -11.43
C THR A 456 -0.10 -24.32 -10.59
N ALA A 457 -1.33 -23.85 -10.38
CA ALA A 457 -2.36 -24.68 -9.77
C ALA A 457 -2.76 -25.84 -10.71
N SER A 458 -3.20 -26.98 -10.15
CA SER A 458 -3.61 -28.12 -10.99
C SER A 458 -4.79 -27.78 -11.90
N GLN A 459 -5.81 -27.11 -11.34
CA GLN A 459 -7.05 -26.80 -12.02
C GLN A 459 -7.04 -25.39 -12.63
N THR A 460 -7.68 -25.28 -13.79
CA THR A 460 -7.88 -23.99 -14.46
C THR A 460 -8.87 -23.12 -13.71
N LEU A 461 -8.86 -21.82 -13.98
CA LEU A 461 -9.93 -20.91 -13.57
C LEU A 461 -10.33 -20.09 -14.80
N PHE A 462 -11.63 -20.01 -15.09
CA PHE A 462 -12.17 -19.35 -16.28
C PHE A 462 -11.54 -19.82 -17.61
N GLY A 463 -11.14 -21.10 -17.68
CA GLY A 463 -10.51 -21.71 -18.87
C GLY A 463 -9.01 -21.40 -19.04
N GLY A 464 -8.39 -20.67 -18.11
CA GLY A 464 -6.97 -20.34 -18.13
C GLY A 464 -6.17 -21.07 -17.05
N SER A 465 -4.85 -21.24 -17.29
CA SER A 465 -3.90 -21.67 -16.26
C SER A 465 -3.85 -20.66 -15.12
N VAL A 466 -3.74 -21.14 -13.89
CA VAL A 466 -3.68 -20.29 -12.69
C VAL A 466 -2.24 -20.29 -12.18
N LEU A 467 -1.59 -19.13 -12.27
CA LEU A 467 -0.28 -18.89 -11.68
C LEU A 467 -0.46 -18.31 -10.27
N VAL A 468 0.20 -18.90 -9.30
CA VAL A 468 0.13 -18.49 -7.89
C VAL A 468 1.52 -18.05 -7.44
N PRO A 469 1.71 -16.78 -7.02
CA PRO A 469 3.01 -16.32 -6.56
C PRO A 469 3.38 -17.04 -5.25
N LEU A 470 4.62 -17.52 -5.17
CA LEU A 470 5.12 -18.26 -4.00
C LEU A 470 5.33 -17.36 -2.78
N LEU A 471 5.68 -16.10 -3.00
CA LEU A 471 5.94 -15.12 -1.96
C LEU A 471 4.88 -14.01 -2.02
N GLU A 472 4.49 -13.53 -0.85
CA GLU A 472 3.67 -12.34 -0.72
C GLU A 472 4.56 -11.11 -0.69
N ASP A 473 4.18 -10.08 -1.44
CA ASP A 473 4.90 -8.82 -1.46
C ASP A 473 4.22 -7.80 -0.53
N GLU A 474 4.85 -7.52 0.62
CA GLU A 474 4.44 -6.45 1.53
C GLU A 474 4.66 -5.04 0.95
N PHE A 475 5.61 -4.90 0.01
CA PHE A 475 6.14 -3.62 -0.45
C PHE A 475 5.74 -3.27 -1.89
N SER A 476 4.95 -4.11 -2.55
CA SER A 476 4.47 -3.83 -3.91
C SER A 476 3.43 -2.72 -3.90
N VAL A 477 3.67 -1.70 -4.71
CA VAL A 477 2.70 -0.62 -4.97
C VAL A 477 1.57 -1.14 -5.87
N SER A 478 1.88 -2.12 -6.73
CA SER A 478 0.91 -2.96 -7.46
C SER A 478 1.55 -4.29 -7.82
N THR A 479 0.80 -5.29 -8.30
CA THR A 479 1.34 -6.58 -8.76
C THR A 479 2.43 -6.47 -9.83
N TYR A 480 2.55 -5.31 -10.49
CA TYR A 480 3.45 -5.05 -11.62
C TYR A 480 4.35 -3.82 -11.44
N LEU A 481 4.24 -3.09 -10.33
CA LEU A 481 5.13 -1.97 -9.98
C LEU A 481 5.66 -2.16 -8.57
N SER A 482 6.96 -2.45 -8.50
CA SER A 482 7.67 -2.40 -7.24
C SER A 482 7.97 -0.96 -6.84
N ILE A 483 8.28 -0.76 -5.56
CA ILE A 483 8.82 0.52 -5.06
C ILE A 483 10.03 1.01 -5.90
N LEU A 484 10.87 0.09 -6.39
CA LEU A 484 12.03 0.38 -7.25
C LEU A 484 11.64 0.95 -8.61
N ASP A 485 10.42 0.68 -9.08
CA ASP A 485 9.95 1.06 -10.42
C ASP A 485 9.24 2.42 -10.44
N THR A 486 9.02 3.02 -9.28
CA THR A 486 8.41 4.36 -9.16
C THR A 486 9.31 5.44 -9.78
N PRO A 487 8.73 6.52 -10.35
CA PRO A 487 9.53 7.59 -10.95
C PRO A 487 10.61 8.18 -10.03
N ALA A 488 10.28 8.49 -8.77
CA ALA A 488 11.24 9.00 -7.79
C ALA A 488 12.38 8.01 -7.56
N SER A 489 12.09 6.72 -7.34
CA SER A 489 13.13 5.71 -7.14
C SER A 489 14.02 5.58 -8.37
N ARG A 490 13.46 5.57 -9.58
CA ARG A 490 14.24 5.49 -10.83
C ARG A 490 15.11 6.72 -11.08
N GLN A 491 14.73 7.88 -10.56
CA GLN A 491 15.54 9.10 -10.62
C GLN A 491 16.63 9.11 -9.56
N LEU A 492 16.35 8.63 -8.35
CA LEU A 492 17.31 8.59 -7.26
C LEU A 492 18.33 7.45 -7.39
N LEU A 493 17.94 6.28 -7.90
CA LEU A 493 18.83 5.12 -8.02
C LEU A 493 19.93 5.34 -9.07
N LYS A 494 21.19 5.41 -8.63
CA LYS A 494 22.36 5.50 -9.51
C LYS A 494 22.46 4.33 -10.48
N VAL A 495 22.07 3.16 -10.00
CA VAL A 495 21.95 1.94 -10.79
C VAL A 495 20.59 1.33 -10.51
N TRP A 496 19.81 1.14 -11.58
CA TRP A 496 18.52 0.49 -11.52
C TRP A 496 18.51 -0.69 -12.49
N SER A 497 18.03 -1.84 -12.01
CA SER A 497 17.74 -3.01 -12.85
C SER A 497 16.30 -2.98 -13.30
N ASP A 498 16.02 -3.22 -14.58
CA ASP A 498 14.68 -3.54 -15.03
C ASP A 498 14.24 -4.97 -14.63
N LEU A 499 13.01 -5.31 -14.96
CA LEU A 499 12.44 -6.64 -14.73
C LEU A 499 13.24 -7.74 -15.46
N GLY A 500 13.83 -7.44 -16.62
CA GLY A 500 14.68 -8.36 -17.38
C GLY A 500 16.13 -8.44 -16.90
N TYR A 501 16.43 -7.94 -15.69
CA TYR A 501 17.78 -7.88 -15.11
C TYR A 501 18.79 -7.03 -15.89
N ASN A 502 18.31 -6.14 -16.78
CA ASN A 502 19.18 -5.20 -17.49
C ASN A 502 19.33 -3.91 -16.68
N MET A 503 20.56 -3.41 -16.61
CA MET A 503 20.83 -2.12 -15.99
C MET A 503 20.38 -0.99 -16.91
N ASN A 504 19.62 -0.03 -16.39
CA ASN A 504 19.23 1.16 -17.12
C ASN A 504 19.23 2.40 -16.22
N ASN A 505 20.26 3.24 -16.41
CA ASN A 505 20.46 4.44 -15.62
C ASN A 505 19.99 5.70 -16.36
N THR A 506 19.26 5.55 -17.47
CA THR A 506 18.87 6.68 -18.34
C THR A 506 18.02 7.69 -17.59
N ILE A 507 17.07 7.25 -16.75
CA ILE A 507 16.19 8.15 -15.99
C ILE A 507 16.99 8.92 -14.93
N HIS A 508 17.84 8.24 -14.16
CA HIS A 508 18.76 8.86 -13.21
C HIS A 508 19.68 9.88 -13.91
N ASN A 509 20.36 9.45 -14.98
CA ASN A 509 21.27 10.30 -15.72
C ASN A 509 20.56 11.52 -16.31
N ASN A 510 19.37 11.37 -16.89
CA ASN A 510 18.62 12.50 -17.44
C ASN A 510 18.20 13.49 -16.35
N PHE A 511 17.78 13.02 -15.18
CA PHE A 511 17.46 13.89 -14.05
C PHE A 511 18.70 14.63 -13.54
N PHE A 512 19.82 13.93 -13.34
CA PHE A 512 21.05 14.55 -12.84
C PHE A 512 21.87 15.27 -13.92
N LEU A 513 21.57 15.13 -15.22
CA LEU A 513 22.05 16.05 -16.26
C LEU A 513 21.52 17.46 -16.01
N PHE A 514 20.28 17.59 -15.53
CA PHE A 514 19.71 18.85 -15.05
C PHE A 514 20.40 19.38 -13.78
N SER A 515 21.07 18.52 -12.98
CA SER A 515 21.89 19.00 -11.84
C SER A 515 23.16 19.75 -12.25
N SER A 516 23.45 19.84 -13.56
CA SER A 516 24.42 20.81 -14.10
C SER A 516 23.98 22.26 -13.95
N LEU A 517 22.72 22.52 -13.55
CA LEU A 517 22.23 23.85 -13.16
C LEU A 517 22.90 24.41 -11.88
N GLY A 518 23.70 23.60 -11.18
CA GLY A 518 24.47 24.04 -10.02
C GLY A 518 23.68 24.04 -8.72
N HIS A 519 24.23 24.69 -7.70
CA HIS A 519 23.50 25.00 -6.47
C HIS A 519 22.79 26.35 -6.64
N PRO A 520 21.66 26.60 -5.96
CA PRO A 520 21.02 27.91 -6.01
C PRO A 520 22.01 29.02 -5.61
N ASN A 521 22.08 30.09 -6.40
CA ASN A 521 23.16 31.07 -6.42
C ASN A 521 22.72 32.49 -6.01
N GLN A 522 21.47 32.71 -5.57
CA GLN A 522 21.09 34.03 -5.04
C GLN A 522 22.04 34.46 -3.90
N LYS A 523 22.57 35.68 -4.01
CA LYS A 523 23.74 36.21 -3.26
C LYS A 523 23.58 36.26 -1.73
N SER A 524 22.41 35.90 -1.18
CA SER A 524 22.10 35.83 0.25
C SER A 524 21.91 34.40 0.79
N ASN A 525 21.91 33.37 -0.07
CA ASN A 525 21.55 32.01 0.33
C ASN A 525 22.71 31.34 1.07
N ARG A 526 22.49 30.97 2.34
CA ARG A 526 23.37 30.06 3.06
C ARG A 526 22.95 28.62 2.76
N PHE A 527 23.93 27.76 2.55
CA PHE A 527 23.73 26.32 2.33
C PHE A 527 24.28 25.55 3.52
N ALA A 528 23.43 24.78 4.19
CA ALA A 528 23.84 23.84 5.22
C ALA A 528 23.55 22.40 4.76
N ILE A 529 24.57 21.56 4.78
CA ILE A 529 24.45 20.13 4.42
C ILE A 529 24.75 19.31 5.66
N PHE A 530 23.77 18.51 6.08
CA PHE A 530 23.90 17.55 7.16
C PHE A 530 23.78 16.14 6.58
N PHE A 531 24.82 15.33 6.76
CA PHE A 531 24.82 13.91 6.41
C PHE A 531 24.53 13.11 7.68
N CYS A 532 23.50 12.27 7.66
CA CYS A 532 23.31 11.30 8.73
C CYS A 532 24.04 10.02 8.34
N SER A 533 25.00 9.58 9.13
CA SER A 533 25.75 8.34 8.88
C SER A 533 24.98 7.10 9.36
N SER A 534 23.70 7.00 9.01
CA SER A 534 22.90 5.81 9.26
C SER A 534 22.37 5.30 7.93
N LEU A 535 22.97 4.21 7.44
CA LEU A 535 22.36 3.38 6.39
C LEU A 535 20.93 3.05 6.82
N LEU A 536 19.94 3.68 6.21
CA LEU A 536 18.59 3.14 6.16
C LEU A 536 18.60 2.04 5.10
N MET A 537 18.69 0.80 5.58
CA MET A 537 18.36 -0.42 4.85
C MET A 537 16.86 -0.70 4.98
#